data_AF-A0A939LYL0-F1
#
_entry.id   AF-A0A939LYL0-F1
#
_cell.length_a   1.000
_cell.length_b   1.000
_cell.length_c   1.000
_cell.angle_alpha   90.00
_cell.angle_beta   90.00
_cell.angle_gamma   90.00
#
_symmetry.space_group_name_H-M   'P 1'
#
loop_
_entity.id
_entity.type
_entity.pdbx_description
1 polymer ?
#
loop_
_entity_poly.entity_id
_entity_poly.type
_entity_poly.pdbx_seq_one_letter_code
_entity_poly.pdbx_strand_id
1 'polypeptide(L)'
;MEASRIPVPRVVMMCGPAGAGKTTYAKRLEREGWTRLSFEVEFWERGITGLPSPDAFAEVAADLRARLLRGVAEGNDVVLDFGFWFRRQRDDFRALLAPRGIVPETVYLATSLETIVSRVGERHGRWADDWPLTEQTATEYFERFEPPTPDEGPLEVIREPYGSSISPR
;
A
#
# COMPACT_ATOMS: atom_id res chain seq x y z
N MET A 1 12.45 14.67 36.45
CA MET A 1 11.43 13.95 35.67
C MET A 1 11.72 14.25 34.22
N GLU A 2 12.48 13.38 33.57
CA GLU A 2 12.75 13.48 32.14
C GLU A 2 11.49 12.96 31.44
N ALA A 3 10.71 13.86 30.85
CA ALA A 3 9.57 13.46 30.04
C ALA A 3 10.14 12.64 28.89
N SER A 4 10.00 11.32 28.98
CA SER A 4 10.28 10.40 27.87
C SER A 4 9.51 10.92 26.67
N ARG A 5 10.22 11.55 25.73
CA ARG A 5 9.65 12.10 24.51
C ARG A 5 9.24 10.88 23.71
N ILE A 6 7.94 10.57 23.68
CA ILE A 6 7.41 9.51 22.84
C ILE A 6 7.95 9.78 21.43
N PRO A 7 8.68 8.83 20.80
CA PRO A 7 9.19 9.01 19.45
C PRO A 7 8.04 9.41 18.54
N VAL A 8 8.27 10.37 17.64
CA VAL A 8 7.26 10.71 16.65
C VAL A 8 7.03 9.46 15.79
N PRO A 9 5.81 8.91 15.75
CA PRO A 9 5.53 7.70 14.99
C PRO A 9 5.75 7.94 13.50
N ARG A 10 6.24 6.92 12.83
CA ARG A 10 6.44 6.90 11.38
C ARG A 10 5.19 6.38 10.71
N VAL A 11 4.88 6.97 9.55
CA VAL A 11 3.82 6.46 8.68
C VAL A 11 4.40 6.22 7.30
N VAL A 12 4.19 5.01 6.77
CA VAL A 12 4.60 4.61 5.43
C VAL A 12 3.38 4.35 4.57
N MET A 13 3.33 4.99 3.40
CA MET A 13 2.33 4.75 2.34
C MET A 13 2.93 3.84 1.28
N MET A 14 2.39 2.62 1.15
CA MET A 14 2.84 1.70 0.11
C MET A 14 2.25 2.09 -1.24
N CYS A 15 3.11 2.42 -2.20
CA CYS A 15 2.73 2.84 -3.53
C CYS A 15 3.25 1.85 -4.58
N GLY A 16 2.45 1.58 -5.61
CA GLY A 16 2.86 0.78 -6.76
C GLY A 16 1.75 -0.10 -7.34
N PRO A 17 1.95 -0.61 -8.55
CA PRO A 17 0.93 -1.36 -9.28
C PRO A 17 0.60 -2.70 -8.62
N ALA A 18 -0.53 -3.31 -9.01
CA ALA A 18 -0.88 -4.66 -8.57
C ALA A 18 0.24 -5.65 -8.92
N GLY A 19 0.57 -6.57 -8.01
CA GLY A 19 1.67 -7.53 -8.22
C GLY A 19 3.09 -6.98 -7.99
N ALA A 20 3.25 -5.71 -7.62
CA ALA A 20 4.57 -5.10 -7.34
C ALA A 20 5.26 -5.60 -6.05
N GLY A 21 4.57 -6.37 -5.20
CA GLY A 21 5.14 -6.87 -3.93
C GLY A 21 4.94 -5.98 -2.70
N LYS A 22 4.06 -4.97 -2.79
CA LYS A 22 3.77 -4.02 -1.70
C LYS A 22 3.41 -4.72 -0.38
N THR A 23 2.49 -5.67 -0.44
CA THR A 23 2.04 -6.44 0.73
C THR A 23 3.19 -7.24 1.35
N THR A 24 4.14 -7.74 0.54
CA THR A 24 5.34 -8.41 1.07
C THR A 24 6.19 -7.45 1.89
N TYR A 25 6.39 -6.23 1.40
CA TYR A 25 7.11 -5.18 2.13
C TYR A 25 6.33 -4.76 3.40
N ALA A 26 5.02 -4.55 3.29
CA ALA A 26 4.18 -4.17 4.43
C ALA A 26 4.17 -5.24 5.53
N LYS A 27 4.11 -6.53 5.15
CA LYS A 27 4.22 -7.67 6.09
C LYS A 27 5.62 -7.79 6.72
N ARG A 28 6.67 -7.28 6.07
CA ARG A 28 7.99 -7.18 6.70
C ARG A 28 7.96 -6.15 7.83
N LEU A 29 7.45 -4.95 7.57
CA LEU A 29 7.31 -3.91 8.59
C LEU A 29 6.39 -4.36 9.74
N GLU A 30 5.31 -5.07 9.43
CA GLU A 30 4.40 -5.66 10.44
C GLU A 30 5.15 -6.58 11.41
N ARG A 31 6.06 -7.43 10.89
CA ARG A 31 6.92 -8.30 11.73
C ARG A 31 7.95 -7.52 12.54
N GLU A 32 8.31 -6.33 12.10
CA GLU A 32 9.21 -5.41 12.82
C GLU A 32 8.47 -4.60 13.89
N GLY A 33 7.16 -4.81 14.07
CA GLY A 33 6.34 -4.19 15.11
C GLY A 33 5.44 -3.05 14.61
N TRP A 34 5.36 -2.82 13.30
CA TRP A 34 4.49 -1.79 12.74
C TRP A 34 3.03 -2.27 12.72
N THR A 35 2.10 -1.34 12.93
CA THR A 35 0.68 -1.59 12.67
C THR A 35 0.42 -1.54 11.18
N ARG A 36 -0.06 -2.65 10.59
CA ARG A 36 -0.45 -2.70 9.18
C ARG A 36 -1.95 -2.46 9.02
N LEU A 37 -2.30 -1.55 8.10
CA LEU A 37 -3.67 -1.28 7.69
C LEU A 37 -3.82 -1.63 6.20
N SER A 38 -4.85 -2.41 5.85
CA SER A 38 -5.08 -2.89 4.46
C SER A 38 -6.58 -2.97 4.19
N PHE A 39 -7.03 -2.42 3.06
CA PHE A 39 -8.43 -2.53 2.65
C PHE A 39 -8.83 -3.98 2.40
N GLU A 40 -7.97 -4.76 1.76
CA GLU A 40 -8.21 -6.15 1.40
C GLU A 40 -8.45 -7.02 2.64
N VAL A 41 -7.65 -6.82 3.70
CA VAL A 41 -7.83 -7.53 4.98
C VAL A 41 -9.18 -7.18 5.61
N GLU A 42 -9.52 -5.89 5.67
CA GLU A 42 -10.77 -5.46 6.30
C GLU A 42 -12.01 -5.93 5.53
N PHE A 43 -11.97 -5.91 4.20
CA PHE A 43 -13.06 -6.46 3.39
C PHE A 43 -13.19 -7.97 3.61
N TRP A 44 -12.08 -8.70 3.63
CA TRP A 44 -12.09 -10.14 3.88
C TRP A 44 -12.67 -10.49 5.25
N GLU A 45 -12.24 -9.81 6.31
CA GLU A 45 -12.74 -10.02 7.68
C GLU A 45 -14.23 -9.71 7.82
N ARG A 46 -14.76 -8.81 6.97
CA ARG A 46 -16.20 -8.50 6.86
C ARG A 46 -16.95 -9.45 5.92
N GLY A 47 -16.29 -10.46 5.36
CA GLY A 47 -16.88 -11.42 4.43
C GLY A 47 -17.11 -10.89 3.02
N ILE A 48 -16.50 -9.76 2.65
CA ILE A 48 -16.59 -9.16 1.32
C ILE A 48 -15.43 -9.68 0.48
N THR A 49 -15.72 -10.64 -0.39
CA THR A 49 -14.74 -11.34 -1.24
C THR A 49 -14.79 -10.93 -2.71
N GLY A 50 -15.62 -9.95 -3.04
CA GLY A 50 -15.77 -9.38 -4.39
C GLY A 50 -15.66 -7.85 -4.36
N LEU A 51 -16.16 -7.20 -5.41
CA LEU A 51 -16.19 -5.73 -5.48
C LEU A 51 -17.08 -5.17 -4.35
N PRO A 52 -16.54 -4.37 -3.41
CA PRO A 52 -17.33 -3.79 -2.33
C PRO A 52 -18.37 -2.81 -2.88
N SER A 53 -19.52 -2.71 -2.21
CA SER A 53 -20.47 -1.62 -2.48
C SER A 53 -19.85 -0.27 -2.10
N PRO A 54 -20.32 0.85 -2.67
CA PRO A 54 -19.85 2.18 -2.30
C PRO A 54 -19.95 2.46 -0.79
N ASP A 55 -21.04 2.02 -0.15
CA ASP A 55 -21.26 2.19 1.28
C ASP A 55 -20.27 1.37 2.12
N ALA A 56 -20.06 0.10 1.76
CA ALA A 56 -19.10 -0.76 2.45
C ALA A 56 -17.68 -0.22 2.31
N PHE A 57 -17.33 0.30 1.13
CA PHE A 57 -16.03 0.94 0.90
C PHE A 57 -15.88 2.19 1.76
N ALA A 58 -16.89 3.06 1.81
CA ALA A 58 -16.87 4.29 2.61
C ALA A 58 -16.72 3.97 4.11
N GLU A 59 -17.42 2.95 4.60
CA GLU A 59 -17.35 2.51 5.99
C GLU A 59 -15.95 2.00 6.36
N VAL A 60 -15.38 1.10 5.54
CA VAL A 60 -14.02 0.59 5.76
C VAL A 60 -12.99 1.71 5.66
N ALA A 61 -13.13 2.63 4.69
CA ALA A 61 -12.23 3.78 4.56
C ALA A 61 -12.29 4.69 5.79
N ALA A 62 -13.47 4.92 6.37
CA ALA A 62 -13.64 5.71 7.58
C ALA A 62 -13.00 5.01 8.79
N ASP A 63 -13.23 3.71 8.96
CA ASP A 63 -12.63 2.94 10.05
C ASP A 63 -11.10 2.92 9.97
N LEU A 64 -10.54 2.64 8.79
CA LEU A 64 -9.09 2.62 8.56
C LEU A 64 -8.45 3.98 8.84
N ARG A 65 -9.09 5.09 8.43
CA ARG A 65 -8.63 6.45 8.78
C ARG A 65 -8.67 6.66 10.29
N ALA A 66 -9.75 6.26 10.97
CA ALA A 66 -9.84 6.39 12.41
C ALA A 66 -8.76 5.56 13.14
N ARG A 67 -8.48 4.35 12.68
CA ARG A 67 -7.41 3.47 13.20
C ARG A 67 -6.02 4.04 12.97
N LEU A 68 -5.75 4.59 11.79
CA LEU A 68 -4.50 5.32 11.53
C LEU A 68 -4.31 6.44 12.57
N LEU A 69 -5.33 7.27 12.76
CA LEU A 69 -5.25 8.41 13.67
C LEU A 69 -5.06 7.99 15.13
N ARG A 70 -5.70 6.90 15.56
CA ARG A 70 -5.49 6.31 16.90
C ARG A 70 -4.09 5.74 17.05
N GLY A 71 -3.65 4.92 16.10
CA GLY A 71 -2.33 4.28 16.13
C GLY A 71 -1.20 5.29 16.25
N VAL A 72 -1.23 6.37 15.47
CA VAL A 72 -0.21 7.42 15.58
C VAL A 72 -0.34 8.24 16.87
N ALA A 73 -1.54 8.45 17.40
CA ALA A 73 -1.70 9.14 18.68
C ALA A 73 -1.14 8.31 19.86
N GLU A 74 -1.15 6.98 19.72
CA GLU A 74 -0.57 6.03 20.68
C GLU A 74 0.95 5.84 20.49
N GLY A 75 1.55 6.45 19.47
CA GLY A 75 2.99 6.36 19.18
C GLY A 75 3.38 5.11 18.38
N ASN A 76 2.43 4.42 17.75
CA ASN A 76 2.71 3.26 16.92
C ASN A 76 3.14 3.69 15.51
N ASP A 77 4.18 3.05 14.99
CA ASP A 77 4.52 3.14 13.56
C ASP A 77 3.43 2.44 12.73
N VAL A 78 3.02 3.04 11.62
CA VAL A 78 1.90 2.56 10.79
C VAL A 78 2.32 2.40 9.34
N VAL A 79 2.03 1.25 8.74
CA VAL A 79 2.15 1.02 7.29
C VAL A 79 0.77 0.89 6.65
N LEU A 80 0.52 1.72 5.65
CA LEU A 80 -0.72 1.76 4.87
C LEU A 80 -0.53 0.95 3.58
N ASP A 81 -1.06 -0.26 3.57
CA ASP A 81 -1.01 -1.22 2.44
C ASP A 81 -2.24 -1.02 1.53
N PHE A 82 -2.43 0.20 1.01
CA PHE A 82 -3.59 0.60 0.18
C PHE A 82 -3.26 0.77 -1.31
N GLY A 83 -1.98 0.65 -1.67
CA GLY A 83 -1.46 0.78 -3.03
C GLY A 83 -1.32 2.20 -3.59
N PHE A 84 -2.09 3.19 -3.11
CA PHE A 84 -1.95 4.62 -3.41
C PHE A 84 -1.64 4.97 -4.88
N TRP A 85 -2.56 4.63 -5.77
CA TRP A 85 -2.38 4.74 -7.22
C TRP A 85 -2.40 6.17 -7.75
N PHE A 86 -3.22 7.01 -7.13
CA PHE A 86 -3.40 8.40 -7.54
C PHE A 86 -2.73 9.35 -6.56
N ARG A 87 -2.16 10.44 -7.08
CA ARG A 87 -1.55 11.52 -6.29
C ARG A 87 -2.54 12.08 -5.28
N ARG A 88 -3.80 12.29 -5.68
CA ARG A 88 -4.87 12.76 -4.78
C ARG A 88 -5.03 11.91 -3.52
N GLN A 89 -4.88 10.58 -3.62
CA GLN A 89 -4.99 9.69 -2.45
C GLN A 89 -3.83 9.91 -1.49
N ARG A 90 -2.62 10.11 -2.01
CA ARG A 90 -1.43 10.38 -1.19
C ARG A 90 -1.54 11.76 -0.53
N ASP A 91 -2.00 12.75 -1.28
CA ASP A 91 -2.22 14.11 -0.77
C ASP A 91 -3.30 14.15 0.32
N ASP A 92 -4.40 13.42 0.17
CA ASP A 92 -5.44 13.28 1.20
C ASP A 92 -4.87 12.75 2.53
N PHE A 93 -3.99 11.75 2.48
CA PHE A 93 -3.40 11.16 3.68
C PHE A 93 -2.29 12.03 4.29
N ARG A 94 -1.53 12.77 3.46
CA ARG A 94 -0.62 13.81 3.96
C ARG A 94 -1.38 14.91 4.70
N ALA A 95 -2.47 15.41 4.11
CA ALA A 95 -3.32 16.41 4.73
C ALA A 95 -3.97 15.91 6.04
N LEU A 96 -4.36 14.63 6.09
CA LEU A 96 -4.92 13.99 7.29
C LEU A 96 -3.91 13.94 8.46
N LEU A 97 -2.62 13.74 8.16
CA LEU A 97 -1.55 13.57 9.14
C LEU A 97 -0.83 14.89 9.50
N ALA A 98 -0.87 15.90 8.63
CA ALA A 98 -0.21 17.18 8.84
C ALA A 98 -0.55 17.89 10.18
N PRO A 99 -1.82 17.92 10.65
CA PRO A 99 -2.15 18.50 11.96
C PRO A 99 -1.49 17.81 13.16
N ARG A 100 -0.95 16.60 12.98
CA ARG A 100 -0.23 15.82 14.00
C ARG A 100 1.29 15.98 13.89
N GLY A 101 1.77 16.81 12.97
CA GLY A 101 3.19 16.99 12.70
C GLY A 101 3.86 15.77 12.06
N ILE A 102 3.08 14.85 11.50
CA ILE A 102 3.58 13.63 10.85
C ILE A 102 3.64 13.89 9.34
N VAL A 103 4.82 13.70 8.77
CA VAL A 103 5.03 13.68 7.33
C VAL A 103 5.17 12.22 6.90
N PRO A 104 4.17 11.62 6.25
CA PRO A 104 4.27 10.22 5.84
C PRO A 104 5.29 10.06 4.72
N GLU A 105 6.06 8.96 4.80
CA GLU A 105 6.97 8.52 3.76
C GLU A 105 6.21 7.70 2.71
N THR A 106 6.49 7.94 1.43
CA THR A 106 5.96 7.10 0.35
C THR A 106 7.01 6.07 -0.03
N VAL A 107 6.68 4.79 0.07
CA VAL A 107 7.54 3.70 -0.41
C VAL A 107 6.96 3.19 -1.72
N TYR A 108 7.64 3.50 -2.83
CA TYR A 108 7.22 3.15 -4.17
C TYR A 108 7.97 1.93 -4.70
N LEU A 109 7.24 0.84 -4.95
CA LEU A 109 7.78 -0.33 -5.65
C LEU A 109 7.62 -0.13 -7.15
N ALA A 110 8.70 0.34 -7.78
CA ALA A 110 8.75 0.68 -9.19
C ALA A 110 8.94 -0.60 -10.04
N THR A 111 7.82 -1.27 -10.35
CA THR A 111 7.77 -2.46 -11.19
C THR A 111 7.39 -2.10 -12.62
N SER A 112 8.10 -2.63 -13.62
CA SER A 112 7.79 -2.38 -15.03
C SER A 112 6.50 -3.09 -15.45
N LEU A 113 5.81 -2.54 -16.46
CA LEU A 113 4.65 -3.19 -17.08
C LEU A 113 5.00 -4.61 -17.57
N GLU A 114 6.17 -4.80 -18.16
CA GLU A 114 6.66 -6.13 -18.59
C GLU A 114 6.69 -7.14 -17.43
N THR A 115 7.17 -6.73 -16.25
CA THR A 115 7.19 -7.59 -15.06
C THR A 115 5.80 -7.82 -14.47
N ILE A 116 4.90 -6.84 -14.56
CA ILE A 116 3.50 -7.00 -14.14
C ILE A 116 2.79 -8.00 -15.05
N VAL A 117 2.94 -7.85 -16.37
CA VAL A 117 2.32 -8.73 -17.38
C VAL A 117 2.87 -10.16 -17.26
N SER A 118 4.20 -10.34 -17.07
CA SER A 118 4.78 -11.67 -16.90
C SER A 118 4.24 -12.39 -15.66
N ARG A 119 4.02 -11.67 -14.55
CA ARG A 119 3.42 -12.21 -13.31
C ARG A 119 1.92 -12.48 -13.42
N VAL A 120 1.22 -11.76 -14.29
CA VAL A 120 -0.21 -11.93 -14.54
C VAL A 120 -0.47 -13.15 -15.42
N GLY A 121 0.43 -13.50 -16.34
CA GLY A 121 0.35 -14.72 -17.15
C GLY A 121 0.42 -16.03 -16.35
N GLU A 122 0.95 -15.99 -15.13
CA GLU A 122 1.10 -17.17 -14.23
C GLU A 122 -0.07 -17.33 -13.23
N ARG A 123 -1.00 -16.37 -13.19
CA ARG A 123 -2.16 -16.35 -12.28
C ARG A 123 -3.34 -17.09 -12.89
N HIS A 124 -3.85 -18.10 -12.18
CA HIS A 124 -4.86 -19.05 -12.69
C HIS A 124 -6.19 -18.99 -11.91
N GLY A 125 -6.52 -17.88 -11.25
CA GLY A 125 -7.86 -17.72 -10.65
C GLY A 125 -8.15 -18.60 -9.44
N ARG A 126 -7.13 -19.08 -8.71
CA ARG A 126 -7.25 -20.09 -7.66
C ARG A 126 -7.45 -19.55 -6.23
N TRP A 127 -7.23 -18.25 -5.96
CA TRP A 127 -7.31 -17.65 -4.60
C TRP A 127 -7.80 -16.19 -4.61
N ALA A 128 -8.11 -15.61 -3.43
CA ALA A 128 -8.63 -14.24 -3.29
C ALA A 128 -7.69 -13.16 -3.87
N ASP A 129 -6.37 -13.39 -3.84
CA ASP A 129 -5.34 -12.54 -4.45
C ASP A 129 -5.07 -12.85 -5.94
N ASP A 130 -5.81 -13.80 -6.52
CA ASP A 130 -5.61 -14.39 -7.85
C ASP A 130 -6.70 -13.93 -8.84
N TRP A 131 -7.11 -12.66 -8.79
CA TRP A 131 -8.04 -12.13 -9.78
C TRP A 131 -7.37 -12.11 -11.17
N PRO A 132 -7.93 -12.76 -12.20
CA PRO A 132 -7.34 -12.78 -13.53
C PRO A 132 -7.37 -11.36 -14.12
N LEU A 133 -6.22 -10.72 -14.18
CA LEU A 133 -6.00 -9.52 -14.98
C LEU A 133 -5.67 -9.97 -16.40
N THR A 134 -6.31 -9.41 -17.42
CA THR A 134 -5.80 -9.57 -18.79
C THR A 134 -4.60 -8.65 -19.00
N GLU A 135 -3.72 -8.95 -19.95
CA GLU A 135 -2.63 -8.04 -20.34
C GLU A 135 -3.14 -6.64 -20.69
N GLN A 136 -4.29 -6.57 -21.38
CA GLN A 136 -4.97 -5.32 -21.67
C GLN A 136 -5.37 -4.57 -20.39
N THR A 137 -6.01 -5.26 -19.44
CA THR A 137 -6.45 -4.63 -18.18
C THR A 137 -5.25 -4.18 -17.34
N ALA A 138 -4.17 -4.96 -17.31
CA ALA A 138 -2.93 -4.59 -16.62
C ALA A 138 -2.28 -3.35 -17.23
N THR A 139 -2.25 -3.25 -18.57
CA THR A 139 -1.76 -2.08 -19.30
C THR A 139 -2.60 -0.84 -19.01
N GLU A 140 -3.92 -0.93 -19.14
CA GLU A 140 -4.84 0.19 -18.86
C GLU A 140 -4.71 0.70 -17.41
N TYR A 141 -4.52 -0.22 -16.46
CA TYR A 141 -4.27 0.13 -15.07
C TYR A 141 -2.91 0.78 -14.84
N PHE A 142 -1.86 0.29 -15.51
CA PHE A 142 -0.53 0.86 -15.45
C PHE A 142 -0.48 2.27 -16.04
N GLU A 143 -1.18 2.52 -17.14
CA GLU A 143 -1.26 3.84 -17.79
C GLU A 143 -1.98 4.89 -16.94
N ARG A 144 -2.94 4.47 -16.10
CA ARG A 144 -3.68 5.36 -15.19
C ARG A 144 -2.97 5.59 -13.85
N PHE A 145 -1.93 4.81 -13.55
CA PHE A 145 -1.16 4.97 -12.33
C PHE A 145 -0.35 6.27 -12.38
N GLU A 146 -0.34 7.02 -11.28
CA GLU A 146 0.43 8.27 -11.15
C GLU A 146 1.65 7.99 -10.25
N PRO A 147 2.84 7.71 -10.81
CA PRO A 147 4.03 7.43 -10.02
C PRO A 147 4.32 8.58 -9.04
N PRO A 148 4.68 8.27 -7.79
CA PRO A 148 4.97 9.31 -6.83
C PRO A 148 6.27 10.03 -7.18
N THR A 149 6.29 11.32 -6.93
CA THR A 149 7.42 12.20 -7.22
C THR A 149 7.94 12.89 -5.95
N PRO A 150 9.23 13.30 -5.90
CA PRO A 150 9.80 13.91 -4.69
C PRO A 150 9.17 15.25 -4.27
N ASP A 151 8.44 15.94 -5.14
CA ASP A 151 7.68 17.15 -4.79
C ASP A 151 6.50 16.86 -3.85
N GLU A 152 6.07 15.62 -3.74
CA GLU A 152 4.98 15.22 -2.86
C GLU A 152 5.41 15.03 -1.39
N GLY A 153 6.71 14.86 -1.13
CA GLY A 153 7.25 14.56 0.20
C GLY A 153 8.33 13.47 0.18
N PRO A 154 8.71 12.93 1.36
CA PRO A 154 9.70 11.86 1.46
C PRO A 154 9.30 10.65 0.62
N LEU A 155 10.23 10.17 -0.22
CA LEU A 155 10.00 9.12 -1.19
C LEU A 155 11.18 8.14 -1.21
N GLU A 156 10.90 6.87 -0.89
CA GLU A 156 11.80 5.74 -1.14
C GLU A 156 11.34 5.03 -2.41
N VAL A 157 12.24 4.88 -3.40
CA VAL A 157 11.94 4.12 -4.63
C VAL A 157 12.68 2.78 -4.59
N ILE A 158 11.92 1.71 -4.46
CA ILE A 158 12.42 0.34 -4.50
C ILE A 158 12.27 -0.18 -5.92
N ARG A 159 13.41 -0.44 -6.56
CA ARG A 159 13.47 -1.12 -7.85
C ARG A 159 13.82 -2.57 -7.58
N GLU A 160 13.05 -3.50 -8.15
CA GLU A 160 13.50 -4.88 -8.17
C GLU A 160 14.81 -4.97 -8.96
N PRO A 161 15.76 -5.84 -8.55
CA PRO A 161 16.94 -6.08 -9.36
C PRO A 161 16.48 -6.64 -10.71
N TYR A 162 16.86 -5.95 -11.78
CA TYR A 162 16.65 -6.40 -13.16
C TYR A 162 17.16 -7.84 -13.30
N GLY A 163 16.27 -8.79 -13.60
CA GLY A 163 16.62 -10.17 -13.94
C GLY A 163 17.34 -10.97 -12.85
N SER A 164 16.62 -11.51 -11.87
CA SER A 164 17.04 -12.79 -11.32
C SER A 164 16.53 -13.87 -12.27
N SER A 165 17.45 -14.39 -13.09
CA SER A 165 17.23 -15.64 -13.79
C SER A 165 16.67 -16.66 -12.80
N ILE A 166 15.50 -17.19 -13.14
CA ILE A 166 15.02 -18.43 -12.54
C ILE A 166 16.09 -19.46 -12.90
N SER A 167 16.95 -19.80 -11.93
CA SER A 167 17.71 -21.05 -11.99
C SER A 167 16.79 -22.11 -11.39
N PRO A 168 16.24 -23.04 -12.19
CA PRO A 168 15.47 -24.13 -11.64
C PRO A 168 16.42 -25.06 -10.89
N ARG A 169 16.09 -25.38 -9.65
CA ARG A 169 16.51 -26.62 -9.01
C ARG A 169 15.29 -27.49 -8.80
#